data_AF-A0AAV5ZRE3-F1
#
_entry.id   AF-A0AAV5ZRE3-F1
#
_cell.length_a   1.000
_cell.length_b   1.000
_cell.length_c   1.000
_cell.angle_alpha   90.00
_cell.angle_beta   90.00
_cell.angle_gamma   90.00
#
_symmetry.space_group_name_H-M   'P 1'
#
loop_
_entity.id
_entity.type
_entity.pdbx_description
1 polymer ?
#
loop_
_entity_poly.entity_id
_entity_poly.type
_entity_poly.pdbx_seq_one_letter_code
_entity_poly.pdbx_strand_id
1 'polypeptide(L)'
;MNTRLEHISRRSFVKLAAGAAVAGSAARPASAQEPRRGGVIKHIGLEPPSFDIHGTVSYQTQLASSFVHRTLFKFVNGAKYAPSDYTLVPDLALKADVSKDGKTYTIALRPGVRWENAAPLGGRELTSADVKYSLERAVKKSGYASLLGQIEGVETPDKHTVRVHLAEAFAPFLHNLAEPWNAILPREVEDKLGDFKSADSMLGCGPFILERYEPGVKAVFARNPTYFQKGLPHVDHVEWLFVKDRSTQLSLFRAGQADVPFYDARIPRSDIGSFKKSNPTYPIVFWDWLAVRSLAMRTDKPPFNDVRVRRAFSLAIDRKKWVAQFLEGQGFEDHGPVPAPMREWKLPTKDYGEGARWLEHNPALAKRLLAEAGFPHGMKLKCTHWPGYGPEYVEELELLAFYLKQIGVELSIVNEEYGNYIR
;
A
#
# COMPACT_ATOMS: atom_id res chain seq x y z
N MET A 1 38.38 77.20 -2.99
CA MET A 1 38.59 77.84 -1.68
C MET A 1 37.28 77.78 -0.90
N ASN A 2 37.36 77.31 0.34
CA ASN A 2 36.38 77.44 1.43
C ASN A 2 35.00 76.77 1.32
N THR A 3 34.98 75.54 1.84
CA THR A 3 34.11 75.05 2.94
C THR A 3 32.86 75.86 3.32
N ARG A 4 31.69 75.20 3.23
CA ARG A 4 30.65 75.24 4.27
C ARG A 4 29.85 73.93 4.30
N LEU A 5 29.78 73.36 5.49
CA LEU A 5 28.94 72.25 5.90
C LEU A 5 27.49 72.72 6.02
N GLU A 6 26.55 72.00 5.41
CA GLU A 6 25.17 71.96 5.88
C GLU A 6 24.70 70.50 6.02
N HIS A 7 24.15 70.22 7.20
CA HIS A 7 23.82 68.91 7.71
C HIS A 7 22.61 68.29 7.00
N ILE A 8 22.84 67.07 6.53
CA ILE A 8 21.87 66.15 5.97
C ILE A 8 20.82 65.78 7.04
N SER A 9 19.55 65.86 6.67
CA SER A 9 18.37 65.53 7.48
C SER A 9 18.39 64.09 8.03
N ARG A 10 17.60 63.84 9.07
CA ARG A 10 17.40 62.59 9.84
C ARG A 10 17.02 61.30 9.05
N ARG A 11 17.19 61.26 7.73
CA ARG A 11 16.93 60.09 6.86
C ARG A 11 18.17 59.28 6.44
N SER A 12 19.35 59.60 6.94
CA SER A 12 20.60 58.92 6.52
C SER A 12 21.19 57.91 7.52
N PHE A 13 20.42 57.45 8.51
CA PHE A 13 20.90 56.53 9.55
C PHE A 13 20.59 55.04 9.29
N VAL A 14 20.53 54.59 8.03
CA VAL A 14 20.31 53.16 7.69
C VAL A 14 21.28 52.61 6.63
N LYS A 15 22.44 53.24 6.43
CA LYS A 15 23.48 52.65 5.58
C LYS A 15 24.85 52.75 6.24
N LEU A 16 25.12 51.83 7.18
CA LEU A 16 26.38 51.07 7.28
C LEU A 16 26.31 50.19 8.55
N ALA A 17 25.61 49.07 8.47
CA ALA A 17 25.92 47.88 9.26
C ALA A 17 25.99 46.74 8.25
N ALA A 18 27.20 46.51 7.76
CA ALA A 18 27.55 45.31 7.02
C ALA A 18 27.44 44.11 7.96
N GLY A 19 27.02 42.96 7.42
CA GLY A 19 27.33 41.67 8.02
C GLY A 19 26.17 40.69 8.06
N ALA A 20 26.26 39.66 7.23
CA ALA A 20 25.43 38.45 7.17
C ALA A 20 24.03 38.62 6.55
N ALA A 21 24.00 38.82 5.23
CA ALA A 21 22.92 38.24 4.46
C ALA A 21 23.01 36.72 4.63
N VAL A 22 22.11 36.15 5.43
CA VAL A 22 21.78 34.72 5.35
C VAL A 22 21.25 34.52 3.94
N ALA A 23 22.13 34.11 3.04
CA ALA A 23 21.73 33.51 1.78
C ALA A 23 20.97 32.24 2.18
N GLY A 24 19.65 32.37 2.32
CA GLY A 24 18.76 31.24 2.42
C GLY A 24 19.03 30.39 1.20
N SER A 25 19.69 29.26 1.40
CA SER A 25 19.80 28.18 0.42
C SER A 25 18.37 27.69 0.14
N ALA A 26 17.65 28.43 -0.69
CA ALA A 26 16.51 27.88 -1.40
C ALA A 26 17.09 26.69 -2.16
N ALA A 27 16.76 25.49 -1.69
CA ALA A 27 17.09 24.26 -2.38
C ALA A 27 16.58 24.43 -3.81
N ARG A 28 17.49 24.63 -4.76
CA ARG A 28 17.15 24.52 -6.17
C ARG A 28 16.50 23.15 -6.31
N PRO A 29 15.30 23.03 -6.92
CA PRO A 29 14.78 21.72 -7.23
C PRO A 29 15.87 21.01 -8.02
N ALA A 30 16.33 19.87 -7.50
CA ALA A 30 17.26 19.04 -8.23
C ALA A 30 16.63 18.85 -9.62
N SER A 31 17.31 19.30 -10.67
CA SER A 31 16.89 19.01 -12.04
C SER A 31 16.63 17.51 -12.07
N ALA A 32 15.38 17.11 -12.31
CA ALA A 32 15.05 15.70 -12.45
C ALA A 32 15.98 15.15 -13.51
N GLN A 33 16.89 14.25 -13.13
CA GLN A 33 17.77 13.61 -14.10
C GLN A 33 16.86 12.92 -15.12
N GLU A 34 17.13 13.11 -16.41
CA GLU A 34 16.40 12.39 -17.43
C GLU A 34 16.51 10.88 -17.14
N PRO A 35 15.40 10.12 -17.21
CA PRO A 35 15.42 8.71 -16.92
C PRO A 35 16.44 7.98 -17.79
N ARG A 36 17.38 7.27 -17.16
CA ARG A 36 18.38 6.48 -17.87
C ARG A 36 17.73 5.21 -18.39
N ARG A 37 17.96 4.91 -19.66
CA ARG A 37 17.51 3.65 -20.27
C ARG A 37 18.53 2.55 -20.00
N GLY A 38 18.01 1.40 -19.59
CA GLY A 38 18.75 0.18 -19.35
C GLY A 38 19.14 -0.04 -17.90
N GLY A 39 19.84 -1.14 -17.65
CA GLY A 39 20.30 -1.52 -16.32
C GLY A 39 19.30 -2.41 -15.55
N VAL A 40 19.68 -2.74 -14.31
CA VAL A 40 18.97 -3.68 -13.44
C VAL A 40 18.62 -2.97 -12.14
N ILE A 41 17.36 -3.09 -11.71
CA ILE A 41 16.95 -2.71 -10.35
C ILE A 41 16.89 -3.98 -9.50
N LYS A 42 17.62 -4.01 -8.40
CA LYS A 42 17.56 -5.07 -7.40
C LYS A 42 16.63 -4.65 -6.28
N HIS A 43 15.46 -5.27 -6.22
CA HIS A 43 14.44 -5.00 -5.21
C HIS A 43 14.39 -6.16 -4.23
N ILE A 44 14.60 -5.87 -2.95
CA ILE A 44 14.40 -6.88 -1.91
C ILE A 44 12.91 -7.14 -1.75
N GLY A 45 12.51 -8.40 -1.76
CA GLY A 45 11.12 -8.79 -1.63
C GLY A 45 10.95 -10.09 -0.89
N LEU A 46 9.70 -10.55 -0.87
CA LEU A 46 9.34 -11.85 -0.31
C LEU A 46 8.88 -12.77 -1.44
N GLU A 47 9.14 -14.06 -1.28
CA GLU A 47 8.67 -15.08 -2.20
C GLU A 47 7.15 -15.17 -2.13
N PRO A 48 6.44 -15.05 -3.27
CA PRO A 48 4.99 -15.12 -3.26
C PRO A 48 4.53 -16.56 -2.90
N PRO A 49 3.53 -16.73 -2.03
CA PRO A 49 3.04 -18.06 -1.65
C PRO A 49 2.22 -18.73 -2.77
N SER A 50 1.86 -17.98 -3.81
CA SER A 50 1.15 -18.41 -5.00
C SER A 50 1.33 -17.35 -6.09
N PHE A 51 1.12 -17.73 -7.35
CA PHE A 51 1.12 -16.81 -8.50
C PHE A 51 -0.31 -16.40 -8.92
N ASP A 52 -1.35 -16.95 -8.28
CA ASP A 52 -2.75 -16.70 -8.65
C ASP A 52 -3.30 -15.46 -7.96
N ILE A 53 -3.25 -14.32 -8.65
CA ILE A 53 -3.69 -12.99 -8.17
C ILE A 53 -5.13 -13.00 -7.63
N HIS A 54 -6.03 -13.74 -8.28
CA HIS A 54 -7.45 -13.84 -7.91
C HIS A 54 -7.71 -15.01 -6.95
N GLY A 55 -6.72 -15.85 -6.67
CA GLY A 55 -6.85 -17.03 -5.80
C GLY A 55 -6.29 -16.82 -4.40
N THR A 56 -5.70 -15.66 -4.11
CA THR A 56 -5.07 -15.36 -2.82
C THR A 56 -5.30 -13.92 -2.39
N VAL A 57 -5.33 -13.71 -1.07
CA VAL A 57 -5.34 -12.36 -0.47
C VAL A 57 -3.93 -11.80 -0.23
N SER A 58 -2.89 -12.57 -0.56
CA SER A 58 -1.50 -12.21 -0.27
C SER A 58 -1.00 -11.02 -1.09
N TYR A 59 -0.57 -9.97 -0.39
CA TYR A 59 0.13 -8.83 -1.00
C TYR A 59 1.46 -9.25 -1.66
N GLN A 60 2.13 -10.31 -1.19
CA GLN A 60 3.39 -10.79 -1.76
C GLN A 60 3.17 -11.25 -3.21
N THR A 61 2.07 -11.95 -3.47
CA THR A 61 1.64 -12.35 -4.81
C THR A 61 1.30 -11.13 -5.66
N GLN A 62 0.56 -10.17 -5.12
CA GLN A 62 0.13 -8.98 -5.84
C GLN A 62 1.30 -8.08 -6.26
N LEU A 63 2.28 -7.86 -5.37
CA LEU A 63 3.46 -7.07 -5.66
C LEU A 63 4.28 -7.68 -6.79
N ALA A 64 4.66 -8.95 -6.69
CA ALA A 64 5.43 -9.63 -7.72
C ALA A 64 4.67 -9.68 -9.06
N SER A 65 3.36 -9.94 -9.02
CA SER A 65 2.56 -10.05 -10.23
C SER A 65 2.28 -8.72 -10.93
N SER A 66 2.38 -7.59 -10.21
CA SER A 66 2.17 -6.24 -10.77
C SER A 66 3.21 -5.84 -11.84
N PHE A 67 4.36 -6.53 -11.86
CA PHE A 67 5.35 -6.37 -12.93
C PHE A 67 4.87 -6.92 -14.28
N VAL A 68 4.01 -7.93 -14.25
CA VAL A 68 3.62 -8.74 -15.43
C VAL A 68 2.16 -8.48 -15.83
N HIS A 69 1.26 -8.36 -14.87
CA HIS A 69 -0.17 -8.18 -15.12
C HIS A 69 -0.59 -6.71 -14.96
N ARG A 70 -1.63 -6.31 -15.68
CA ARG A 70 -2.17 -4.94 -15.67
C ARG A 70 -3.66 -4.94 -15.34
N THR A 71 -4.10 -3.83 -14.78
CA THR A 71 -5.46 -3.54 -14.36
C THR A 71 -6.15 -2.61 -15.37
N LEU A 72 -7.47 -2.45 -15.29
CA LEU A 72 -8.21 -1.56 -16.20
C LEU A 72 -7.82 -0.09 -15.98
N PHE A 73 -7.74 0.29 -14.71
CA PHE A 73 -7.28 1.60 -14.27
C PHE A 73 -6.02 1.43 -13.43
N LYS A 74 -5.37 2.53 -13.06
CA LYS A 74 -4.26 2.54 -12.10
C LYS A 74 -4.29 3.82 -11.30
N PHE A 75 -3.53 3.86 -10.22
CA PHE A 75 -3.23 5.11 -9.54
C PHE A 75 -2.03 5.80 -10.18
N VAL A 76 -2.00 7.13 -10.10
CA VAL A 76 -0.83 7.92 -10.51
C VAL A 76 0.42 7.45 -9.77
N ASN A 77 1.57 7.48 -10.44
CA ASN A 77 2.85 7.06 -9.85
C ASN A 77 4.03 7.79 -10.47
N GLY A 78 5.17 7.73 -9.78
CA GLY A 78 6.43 8.37 -10.19
C GLY A 78 6.79 9.58 -9.32
N ALA A 79 8.00 10.11 -9.53
CA ALA A 79 8.64 11.07 -8.63
C ALA A 79 7.89 12.41 -8.41
N LYS A 80 6.91 12.74 -9.26
CA LYS A 80 6.08 13.95 -9.14
C LYS A 80 4.82 13.76 -8.28
N TYR A 81 4.47 12.52 -7.94
CA TYR A 81 3.30 12.20 -7.13
C TYR A 81 3.74 11.70 -5.76
N ALA A 82 2.94 11.99 -4.73
CA ALA A 82 3.15 11.36 -3.44
C ALA A 82 2.85 9.85 -3.54
N PRO A 83 3.55 8.98 -2.80
CA PRO A 83 3.21 7.56 -2.74
C PRO A 83 1.77 7.28 -2.26
N SER A 84 1.14 8.26 -1.60
CA SER A 84 -0.25 8.23 -1.13
C SER A 84 -1.24 8.91 -2.07
N ASP A 85 -0.83 9.25 -3.30
CA ASP A 85 -1.72 9.81 -4.30
C ASP A 85 -2.45 8.68 -5.06
N TYR A 86 -3.71 8.46 -4.68
CA TYR A 86 -4.58 7.46 -5.29
C TYR A 86 -5.48 8.08 -6.37
N THR A 87 -5.02 9.15 -7.03
CA THR A 87 -5.72 9.68 -8.20
C THR A 87 -5.82 8.61 -9.27
N LEU A 88 -7.05 8.22 -9.59
CA LEU A 88 -7.35 7.21 -10.58
C LEU A 88 -7.07 7.72 -11.99
N VAL A 89 -6.32 6.94 -12.78
CA VAL A 89 -6.04 7.23 -14.20
C VAL A 89 -6.22 5.98 -15.07
N PRO A 90 -6.48 6.13 -16.37
CA PRO A 90 -6.62 4.99 -17.28
C PRO A 90 -5.34 4.16 -17.43
N ASP A 91 -5.48 2.86 -17.69
CA ASP A 91 -4.38 1.96 -18.04
C ASP A 91 -4.72 1.06 -19.25
N LEU A 92 -5.23 -0.16 -19.01
CA LEU A 92 -5.81 -1.01 -20.07
C LEU A 92 -7.14 -0.43 -20.60
N ALA A 93 -7.90 0.26 -19.75
CA ALA A 93 -9.03 1.08 -20.17
C ALA A 93 -8.53 2.45 -20.68
N LEU A 94 -9.32 3.05 -21.58
CA LEU A 94 -9.19 4.45 -22.00
C LEU A 94 -10.08 5.36 -21.16
N LYS A 95 -11.29 4.90 -20.83
CA LYS A 95 -12.28 5.62 -20.01
C LYS A 95 -13.39 4.67 -19.53
N ALA A 96 -14.17 5.11 -18.56
CA ALA A 96 -15.44 4.50 -18.18
C ALA A 96 -16.55 5.56 -18.15
N ASP A 97 -17.70 5.24 -18.73
CA ASP A 97 -18.93 6.00 -18.62
C ASP A 97 -19.87 5.28 -17.63
N VAL A 98 -20.43 5.99 -16.66
CA VAL A 98 -21.31 5.42 -15.61
C VAL A 98 -22.76 5.83 -15.89
N SER A 99 -23.70 4.90 -15.79
CA SER A 99 -25.13 5.19 -15.95
C SER A 99 -25.65 6.09 -14.83
N LYS A 100 -26.77 6.78 -15.08
CA LYS A 100 -27.36 7.75 -14.12
C LYS A 100 -27.73 7.11 -12.77
N ASP A 101 -28.07 5.83 -12.78
CA ASP A 101 -28.40 5.07 -11.58
C ASP A 101 -27.16 4.48 -10.89
N GLY A 102 -25.96 4.66 -11.45
CA GLY A 102 -24.70 4.17 -10.90
C GLY A 102 -24.50 2.65 -11.03
N LYS A 103 -25.37 1.95 -11.76
CA LYS A 103 -25.38 0.48 -11.81
C LYS A 103 -24.70 -0.12 -13.04
N THR A 104 -24.50 0.66 -14.10
CA THR A 104 -23.88 0.18 -15.35
C THR A 104 -22.64 0.99 -15.66
N TYR A 105 -21.52 0.29 -15.85
CA TYR A 105 -20.23 0.87 -16.21
C TYR A 105 -19.87 0.42 -17.62
N THR A 106 -19.78 1.35 -18.57
CA THR A 106 -19.31 1.08 -19.94
C THR A 106 -17.85 1.49 -20.06
N ILE A 107 -16.97 0.50 -20.17
CA ILE A 107 -15.51 0.66 -20.17
C ILE A 107 -14.99 0.48 -21.58
N ALA A 108 -14.35 1.51 -22.13
CA ALA A 108 -13.65 1.44 -23.42
C ALA A 108 -12.20 0.99 -23.19
N LEU A 109 -11.77 -0.05 -23.88
CA LEU A 109 -10.44 -0.65 -23.78
C LEU A 109 -9.47 -0.03 -24.78
N ARG A 110 -8.18 -0.05 -24.44
CA ARG A 110 -7.10 0.34 -25.33
C ARG A 110 -6.94 -0.71 -26.44
N PRO A 111 -7.05 -0.33 -27.72
CA PRO A 111 -6.79 -1.25 -28.81
C PRO A 111 -5.29 -1.56 -28.95
N GLY A 112 -4.97 -2.73 -29.48
CA GLY A 112 -3.60 -3.13 -29.80
C GLY A 112 -2.73 -3.53 -28.60
N VAL A 113 -3.28 -3.61 -27.39
CA VAL A 113 -2.60 -4.25 -26.26
C VAL A 113 -2.46 -5.74 -26.57
N ARG A 114 -1.26 -6.30 -26.40
CA ARG A 114 -0.97 -7.70 -26.68
C ARG A 114 -0.50 -8.40 -25.42
N TRP A 115 -0.93 -9.66 -25.29
CA TRP A 115 -0.33 -10.59 -24.34
C TRP A 115 1.11 -10.92 -24.76
N GLU A 116 1.87 -11.50 -23.85
CA GLU A 116 3.19 -12.05 -24.13
C GLU A 116 3.16 -13.04 -25.31
N ASN A 117 4.21 -13.00 -26.14
CA ASN A 117 4.38 -13.94 -27.24
C ASN A 117 4.99 -15.26 -26.77
N ALA A 118 4.28 -15.94 -25.88
CA ALA A 118 4.62 -17.24 -25.33
C ALA A 118 3.39 -18.16 -25.38
N ALA A 119 3.60 -19.48 -25.41
CA ALA A 119 2.48 -20.42 -25.26
C ALA A 119 1.88 -20.29 -23.84
N PRO A 120 0.54 -20.34 -23.68
CA PRO A 120 -0.48 -20.60 -24.69
C PRO A 120 -1.02 -19.34 -25.41
N LEU A 121 -0.48 -18.16 -25.17
CA LEU A 121 -1.06 -16.87 -25.59
C LEU A 121 -0.71 -16.45 -27.02
N GLY A 122 0.49 -16.79 -27.50
CA GLY A 122 0.94 -16.52 -28.87
C GLY A 122 0.89 -15.03 -29.28
N GLY A 123 1.00 -14.09 -28.32
CA GLY A 123 1.05 -12.67 -28.62
C GLY A 123 -0.25 -12.06 -29.14
N ARG A 124 -1.39 -12.76 -28.94
CA ARG A 124 -2.70 -12.27 -29.38
C ARG A 124 -3.07 -10.96 -28.69
N GLU A 125 -3.99 -10.23 -29.31
CA GLU A 125 -4.53 -9.01 -28.72
C GLU A 125 -5.37 -9.32 -27.48
N LEU A 126 -5.26 -8.47 -26.45
CA LEU A 126 -6.17 -8.42 -25.31
C LEU A 126 -7.52 -7.85 -25.78
N THR A 127 -8.60 -8.45 -25.32
CA THR A 127 -9.97 -8.08 -25.71
C THR A 127 -10.91 -7.96 -24.51
N SER A 128 -12.11 -7.45 -24.75
CA SER A 128 -13.21 -7.42 -23.78
C SER A 128 -13.54 -8.80 -23.19
N ALA A 129 -13.32 -9.88 -23.94
CA ALA A 129 -13.51 -11.25 -23.44
C ALA A 129 -12.53 -11.61 -22.30
N ASP A 130 -11.30 -11.09 -22.33
CA ASP A 130 -10.32 -11.30 -21.26
C ASP A 130 -10.74 -10.59 -19.98
N VAL A 131 -11.28 -9.38 -20.13
CA VAL A 131 -11.80 -8.59 -19.01
C VAL A 131 -13.01 -9.28 -18.39
N LYS A 132 -13.96 -9.74 -19.22
CA LYS A 132 -15.12 -10.51 -18.77
C LYS A 132 -14.70 -11.74 -17.98
N TYR A 133 -13.83 -12.57 -18.55
CA TYR A 133 -13.31 -13.75 -17.87
C TYR A 133 -12.66 -13.39 -16.52
N SER A 134 -11.83 -12.33 -16.50
CA SER A 134 -11.11 -11.92 -15.29
C SER A 134 -12.06 -11.47 -14.18
N LEU A 135 -13.07 -10.66 -14.50
CA LEU A 135 -14.06 -10.20 -13.52
C LEU A 135 -14.93 -11.35 -13.00
N GLU A 136 -15.42 -12.21 -13.90
CA GLU A 136 -16.20 -13.40 -13.50
C GLU A 136 -15.36 -14.35 -12.63
N ARG A 137 -14.08 -14.52 -12.96
CA ARG A 137 -13.14 -15.30 -12.15
C ARG A 137 -12.91 -14.67 -10.79
N ALA A 138 -12.71 -13.35 -10.72
CA ALA A 138 -12.50 -12.61 -9.47
C ALA A 138 -13.71 -12.75 -8.55
N VAL A 139 -14.94 -12.56 -9.07
CA VAL A 139 -16.18 -12.74 -8.30
C VAL A 139 -16.29 -14.16 -7.72
N LYS A 140 -15.84 -15.18 -8.46
CA LYS A 140 -15.94 -16.58 -8.04
C LYS A 140 -14.82 -17.05 -7.09
N LYS A 141 -13.59 -16.58 -7.30
CA LYS A 141 -12.38 -17.14 -6.64
C LYS A 141 -11.73 -16.19 -5.64
N SER A 142 -11.90 -14.88 -5.79
CA SER A 142 -11.14 -13.90 -5.01
C SER A 142 -11.67 -13.75 -3.59
N GLY A 143 -10.74 -13.80 -2.62
CA GLY A 143 -11.03 -13.36 -1.25
C GLY A 143 -11.39 -11.87 -1.16
N TYR A 144 -11.13 -11.09 -2.22
CA TYR A 144 -11.50 -9.69 -2.36
C TYR A 144 -12.75 -9.46 -3.22
N ALA A 145 -13.51 -10.51 -3.58
CA ALA A 145 -14.67 -10.40 -4.47
C ALA A 145 -15.68 -9.32 -4.01
N SER A 146 -15.89 -9.18 -2.69
CA SER A 146 -16.79 -8.16 -2.12
C SER A 146 -16.37 -6.72 -2.43
N LEU A 147 -15.08 -6.46 -2.72
CA LEU A 147 -14.58 -5.15 -3.10
C LEU A 147 -14.99 -4.77 -4.55
N LEU A 148 -15.49 -5.70 -5.36
CA LEU A 148 -16.03 -5.36 -6.68
C LEU A 148 -17.51 -4.95 -6.62
N GLY A 149 -18.12 -4.91 -5.44
CA GLY A 149 -19.56 -4.82 -5.30
C GLY A 149 -20.25 -6.09 -5.83
N GLN A 150 -21.58 -6.05 -5.95
CA GLN A 150 -22.34 -7.18 -6.47
C GLN A 150 -22.47 -7.09 -8.00
N ILE A 151 -21.52 -7.68 -8.73
CA ILE A 151 -21.59 -7.80 -10.20
C ILE A 151 -22.67 -8.83 -10.57
N GLU A 152 -23.67 -8.41 -11.34
CA GLU A 152 -24.73 -9.28 -11.88
C GLU A 152 -24.41 -9.82 -13.27
N GLY A 153 -23.61 -9.10 -14.05
CA GLY A 153 -23.25 -9.53 -15.39
C GLY A 153 -22.19 -8.65 -16.06
N VAL A 154 -21.48 -9.26 -17.01
CA VAL A 154 -20.52 -8.58 -17.87
C VAL A 154 -20.83 -8.88 -19.34
N GLU A 155 -21.07 -7.83 -20.11
CA GLU A 155 -21.28 -7.90 -21.56
C GLU A 155 -20.03 -7.41 -22.32
N THR A 156 -19.83 -7.99 -23.49
CA THR A 156 -18.72 -7.67 -24.40
C THR A 156 -19.30 -7.37 -25.78
N PRO A 157 -19.99 -6.22 -25.96
CA PRO A 157 -20.70 -5.91 -27.22
C PRO A 157 -19.77 -5.86 -28.43
N ASP A 158 -18.48 -5.56 -28.22
CA ASP A 158 -17.44 -5.63 -29.23
C ASP A 158 -16.08 -5.96 -28.57
N LYS A 159 -15.01 -6.00 -29.37
CA LYS A 159 -13.65 -6.38 -28.93
C LYS A 159 -13.05 -5.43 -27.88
N HIS A 160 -13.45 -4.17 -27.86
CA HIS A 160 -12.84 -3.10 -27.05
C HIS A 160 -13.84 -2.39 -26.14
N THR A 161 -15.05 -2.94 -25.98
CA THR A 161 -16.05 -2.40 -25.06
C THR A 161 -16.48 -3.48 -24.07
N VAL A 162 -16.51 -3.13 -22.79
CA VAL A 162 -17.03 -3.97 -21.71
C VAL A 162 -18.15 -3.21 -21.02
N ARG A 163 -19.30 -3.86 -20.77
CA ARG A 163 -20.35 -3.31 -19.90
C ARG A 163 -20.46 -4.18 -18.66
N VAL A 164 -20.29 -3.58 -17.49
CA VAL A 164 -20.45 -4.26 -16.20
C VAL A 164 -21.73 -3.76 -15.55
N HIS A 165 -22.56 -4.69 -15.11
CA HIS A 165 -23.81 -4.42 -14.40
C HIS A 165 -23.66 -4.80 -12.93
N LEU A 166 -23.95 -3.85 -12.05
CA LEU A 166 -23.98 -4.03 -10.60
C LEU A 166 -25.43 -4.06 -10.11
N ALA A 167 -25.71 -4.85 -9.07
CA ALA A 167 -27.04 -4.91 -8.44
C ALA A 167 -27.45 -3.55 -7.83
N GLU A 168 -26.48 -2.81 -7.32
CA GLU A 168 -26.66 -1.49 -6.72
C GLU A 168 -25.50 -0.55 -7.07
N ALA A 169 -25.73 0.76 -6.90
CA ALA A 169 -24.69 1.75 -7.11
C ALA A 169 -23.56 1.54 -6.09
N PHE A 170 -22.33 1.39 -6.60
CA PHE A 170 -21.17 1.12 -5.76
C PHE A 170 -20.03 2.09 -6.09
N ALA A 171 -19.98 3.21 -5.35
CA ALA A 171 -19.05 4.30 -5.62
C ALA A 171 -17.56 3.88 -5.75
N PRO A 172 -17.03 2.92 -4.96
CA PRO A 172 -15.63 2.51 -5.05
C PRO A 172 -15.26 1.67 -6.29
N PHE A 173 -16.23 1.23 -7.10
CA PHE A 173 -16.03 0.22 -8.15
C PHE A 173 -14.81 0.50 -9.05
N LEU A 174 -14.71 1.70 -9.62
CA LEU A 174 -13.61 2.05 -10.53
C LEU A 174 -12.23 2.09 -9.82
N HIS A 175 -12.19 2.48 -8.54
CA HIS A 175 -10.96 2.45 -7.75
C HIS A 175 -10.53 1.01 -7.49
N ASN A 176 -11.47 0.11 -7.19
CA ASN A 176 -11.16 -1.29 -7.00
C ASN A 176 -10.68 -1.96 -8.29
N LEU A 177 -11.15 -1.53 -9.47
CA LEU A 177 -10.59 -1.98 -10.76
C LEU A 177 -9.15 -1.51 -11.05
N ALA A 178 -8.58 -0.62 -10.22
CA ALA A 178 -7.17 -0.24 -10.28
C ALA A 178 -6.27 -1.05 -9.35
N GLU A 179 -6.85 -1.86 -8.45
CA GLU A 179 -6.10 -2.63 -7.48
C GLU A 179 -5.49 -3.89 -8.11
N PRO A 180 -4.27 -4.29 -7.71
CA PRO A 180 -3.53 -5.36 -8.38
C PRO A 180 -4.21 -6.72 -8.26
N TRP A 181 -5.04 -6.96 -7.24
CA TRP A 181 -5.84 -8.18 -7.11
C TRP A 181 -7.03 -8.27 -8.08
N ASN A 182 -7.24 -7.27 -8.94
CA ASN A 182 -8.22 -7.26 -10.03
C ASN A 182 -7.53 -7.15 -11.41
N ALA A 183 -6.27 -7.57 -11.51
CA ALA A 183 -5.54 -7.58 -12.77
C ALA A 183 -6.19 -8.51 -13.80
N ILE A 184 -6.06 -8.16 -15.08
CA ILE A 184 -6.63 -8.97 -16.17
C ILE A 184 -5.72 -10.17 -16.42
N LEU A 185 -6.32 -11.35 -16.44
CA LEU A 185 -5.66 -12.65 -16.65
C LEU A 185 -6.14 -13.29 -17.96
N PRO A 186 -5.25 -13.95 -18.73
CA PRO A 186 -5.63 -14.63 -19.95
C PRO A 186 -6.19 -16.02 -19.67
N ARG A 187 -7.40 -16.32 -20.16
CA ARG A 187 -8.11 -17.58 -19.89
C ARG A 187 -7.31 -18.82 -20.29
N GLU A 188 -6.59 -18.76 -21.40
CA GLU A 188 -5.86 -19.89 -21.98
C GLU A 188 -4.80 -20.46 -21.04
N VAL A 189 -4.25 -19.63 -20.14
CA VAL A 189 -3.30 -20.11 -19.12
C VAL A 189 -3.99 -21.07 -18.17
N GLU A 190 -5.16 -20.72 -17.64
CA GLU A 190 -5.92 -21.63 -16.78
C GLU A 190 -6.44 -22.85 -17.55
N ASP A 191 -6.91 -22.68 -18.80
CA ASP A 191 -7.34 -23.81 -19.62
C ASP A 191 -6.19 -24.80 -19.90
N LYS A 192 -4.95 -24.31 -20.00
CA LYS A 192 -3.75 -25.13 -20.30
C LYS A 192 -3.10 -25.73 -19.06
N LEU A 193 -3.00 -24.95 -17.97
CA LEU A 193 -2.25 -25.33 -16.75
C LEU A 193 -3.18 -25.78 -15.61
N GLY A 194 -4.47 -25.49 -15.68
CA GLY A 194 -5.48 -25.82 -14.67
C GLY A 194 -5.69 -24.74 -13.61
N ASP A 195 -4.66 -23.93 -13.31
CA ASP A 195 -4.74 -22.75 -12.44
C ASP A 195 -3.60 -21.74 -12.73
N PHE A 196 -3.53 -20.68 -11.92
CA PHE A 196 -2.46 -19.66 -11.99
C PHE A 196 -1.45 -19.81 -10.83
N LYS A 197 -1.30 -20.98 -10.21
CA LYS A 197 -0.53 -21.07 -8.96
C LYS A 197 0.98 -21.20 -9.16
N SER A 198 1.45 -21.53 -10.37
CA SER A 198 2.87 -21.71 -10.69
C SER A 198 3.47 -20.48 -11.38
N ALA A 199 4.80 -20.37 -11.34
CA ALA A 199 5.53 -19.33 -12.06
C ALA A 199 5.28 -19.35 -13.57
N ASP A 200 5.08 -20.53 -14.17
CA ASP A 200 4.77 -20.69 -15.61
C ASP A 200 3.45 -20.03 -16.03
N SER A 201 2.57 -19.74 -15.07
CA SER A 201 1.32 -19.04 -15.31
C SER A 201 1.46 -17.52 -15.36
N MET A 202 2.64 -16.99 -14.99
CA MET A 202 2.91 -15.56 -14.92
C MET A 202 3.17 -14.98 -16.32
N LEU A 203 2.12 -14.97 -17.13
CA LEU A 203 2.09 -14.46 -18.49
C LEU A 203 1.09 -13.32 -18.59
N GLY A 204 1.56 -12.14 -18.98
CA GLY A 204 0.77 -10.92 -18.92
C GLY A 204 0.91 -10.01 -20.14
N CYS A 205 0.56 -8.74 -19.93
CA CYS A 205 0.67 -7.67 -20.93
C CYS A 205 1.35 -6.43 -20.32
N GLY A 206 2.01 -6.60 -19.18
CA GLY A 206 2.64 -5.56 -18.38
C GLY A 206 4.03 -5.15 -18.86
N PRO A 207 4.68 -4.23 -18.11
CA PRO A 207 5.96 -3.65 -18.48
C PRO A 207 7.11 -4.66 -18.46
N PHE A 208 6.97 -5.76 -17.72
CA PHE A 208 7.97 -6.82 -17.65
C PHE A 208 7.35 -8.19 -17.93
N ILE A 209 8.22 -9.15 -18.24
CA ILE A 209 7.95 -10.58 -18.40
C ILE A 209 8.74 -11.33 -17.32
N LEU A 210 8.19 -12.42 -16.78
CA LEU A 210 8.96 -13.28 -15.88
C LEU A 210 9.98 -14.07 -16.71
N GLU A 211 11.25 -13.69 -16.64
CA GLU A 211 12.33 -14.37 -17.37
C GLU A 211 12.82 -15.59 -16.60
N ARG A 212 12.92 -15.48 -15.28
CA ARG A 212 13.47 -16.54 -14.44
C ARG A 212 12.88 -16.53 -13.04
N TYR A 213 12.57 -17.71 -12.52
CA TYR A 213 12.19 -17.90 -11.13
C TYR A 213 13.08 -18.97 -10.49
N GLU A 214 13.75 -18.60 -9.40
CA GLU A 214 14.52 -19.48 -8.55
C GLU A 214 13.84 -19.55 -7.18
N PRO A 215 13.08 -20.63 -6.90
CA PRO A 215 12.41 -20.81 -5.62
C PRO A 215 13.36 -20.57 -4.45
N GLY A 216 12.93 -19.77 -3.48
CA GLY A 216 13.71 -19.39 -2.29
C GLY A 216 14.90 -18.45 -2.52
N VAL A 217 15.23 -18.08 -3.78
CA VAL A 217 16.35 -17.17 -4.10
C VAL A 217 15.89 -15.84 -4.70
N LYS A 218 15.28 -15.86 -5.89
CA LYS A 218 14.83 -14.63 -6.58
C LYS A 218 13.86 -14.90 -7.74
N ALA A 219 13.17 -13.86 -8.17
CA ALA A 219 12.54 -13.77 -9.49
C ALA A 219 13.23 -12.67 -10.33
N VAL A 220 13.48 -12.94 -11.61
CA VAL A 220 14.06 -12.00 -12.57
C VAL A 220 13.00 -11.65 -13.60
N PHE A 221 12.70 -10.36 -13.70
CA PHE A 221 11.73 -9.81 -14.64
C PHE A 221 12.47 -9.02 -15.71
N ALA A 222 12.35 -9.42 -16.97
CA ALA A 222 12.94 -8.71 -18.10
C ALA A 222 11.93 -7.74 -18.70
N ARG A 223 12.39 -6.64 -19.30
CA ARG A 223 11.54 -5.66 -19.99
C ARG A 223 10.70 -6.35 -21.06
N ASN A 224 9.38 -6.11 -21.07
CA ASN A 224 8.51 -6.56 -22.14
C ASN A 224 8.71 -5.71 -23.41
N PRO A 225 9.27 -6.26 -24.51
CA PRO A 225 9.53 -5.49 -25.73
C PRO A 225 8.25 -5.06 -26.45
N THR A 226 7.11 -5.68 -26.14
CA THR A 226 5.80 -5.42 -26.76
C THR A 226 4.88 -4.57 -25.87
N TYR A 227 5.38 -4.04 -24.76
CA TYR A 227 4.57 -3.23 -23.84
C TYR A 227 3.87 -2.06 -24.55
N PHE A 228 2.60 -1.85 -24.21
CA PHE A 228 1.75 -0.91 -24.94
C PHE A 228 2.08 0.56 -24.65
N GLN A 229 2.72 0.87 -23.52
CA GLN A 229 3.20 2.22 -23.23
C GLN A 229 4.60 2.41 -23.80
N LYS A 230 4.68 3.04 -24.97
CA LYS A 230 5.93 3.25 -25.69
C LYS A 230 6.95 4.02 -24.85
N GLY A 231 8.20 3.57 -24.89
CA GLY A 231 9.30 4.16 -24.12
C GLY A 231 9.44 3.65 -22.69
N LEU A 232 8.49 2.86 -22.19
CA LEU A 232 8.52 2.26 -20.85
C LEU A 232 8.64 0.72 -20.90
N PRO A 233 9.08 0.08 -19.80
CA PRO A 233 9.79 0.69 -18.66
C PRO A 233 11.16 1.23 -19.06
N HIS A 234 11.86 1.99 -18.20
CA HIS A 234 13.19 2.51 -18.55
C HIS A 234 14.32 1.48 -18.35
N VAL A 235 14.21 0.62 -17.34
CA VAL A 235 15.22 -0.39 -17.00
C VAL A 235 15.05 -1.68 -17.81
N ASP A 236 16.11 -2.48 -17.92
CA ASP A 236 16.09 -3.75 -18.66
C ASP A 236 15.58 -4.89 -17.79
N HIS A 237 15.95 -4.92 -16.51
CA HIS A 237 15.54 -5.99 -15.60
C HIS A 237 15.16 -5.46 -14.21
N VAL A 238 14.31 -6.21 -13.53
CA VAL A 238 14.11 -6.15 -12.09
C VAL A 238 14.48 -7.51 -11.51
N GLU A 239 15.44 -7.54 -10.59
CA GLU A 239 15.71 -8.70 -9.76
C GLU A 239 14.97 -8.55 -8.43
N TRP A 240 13.95 -9.37 -8.21
CA TRP A 240 13.19 -9.44 -6.98
C TRP A 240 13.79 -10.50 -6.05
N LEU A 241 14.62 -10.06 -5.10
CA LEU A 241 15.45 -10.90 -4.24
C LEU A 241 14.66 -11.39 -3.02
N PHE A 242 14.53 -12.69 -2.84
CA PHE A 242 13.79 -13.26 -1.71
C PHE A 242 14.67 -13.30 -0.47
N VAL A 243 14.56 -12.26 0.38
CA VAL A 243 15.36 -12.16 1.61
C VAL A 243 14.40 -12.00 2.77
N LYS A 244 14.31 -13.00 3.65
CA LYS A 244 13.35 -13.00 4.77
C LYS A 244 13.85 -12.20 5.97
N ASP A 245 15.13 -12.34 6.33
CA ASP A 245 15.69 -11.70 7.52
C ASP A 245 15.88 -10.19 7.32
N ARG A 246 15.24 -9.37 8.16
CA ARG A 246 15.23 -7.91 8.04
C ARG A 246 16.62 -7.29 8.21
N SER A 247 17.48 -7.85 9.05
CA SER A 247 18.84 -7.33 9.27
C SER A 247 19.73 -7.53 8.04
N THR A 248 19.57 -8.68 7.37
CA THR A 248 20.23 -9.02 6.11
C THR A 248 19.75 -8.08 5.01
N GLN A 249 18.44 -7.83 4.91
CA GLN A 249 17.87 -6.90 3.93
C GLN A 249 18.50 -5.50 4.04
N LEU A 250 18.57 -4.96 5.26
CA LEU A 250 19.19 -3.65 5.50
C LEU A 250 20.69 -3.66 5.16
N SER A 251 21.39 -4.75 5.48
CA SER A 251 22.82 -4.90 5.20
C SER A 251 23.12 -4.91 3.70
N LEU A 252 22.34 -5.67 2.91
CA LEU A 252 22.43 -5.70 1.45
C LEU A 252 22.21 -4.31 0.84
N PHE A 253 21.19 -3.60 1.34
CA PHE A 253 20.89 -2.25 0.88
C PHE A 253 22.02 -1.27 1.23
N ARG A 254 22.54 -1.29 2.47
CA ARG A 254 23.68 -0.45 2.89
C ARG A 254 24.93 -0.70 2.05
N ALA A 255 25.17 -1.96 1.66
CA ALA A 255 26.29 -2.35 0.83
C ALA A 255 26.11 -2.02 -0.66
N GLY A 256 24.96 -1.48 -1.08
CA GLY A 256 24.64 -1.23 -2.49
C GLY A 256 24.44 -2.52 -3.30
N GLN A 257 24.17 -3.64 -2.63
CA GLN A 257 23.84 -4.93 -3.26
C GLN A 257 22.36 -5.04 -3.61
N ALA A 258 21.52 -4.15 -3.08
CA ALA A 258 20.14 -3.92 -3.47
C ALA A 258 19.89 -2.42 -3.68
N ASP A 259 19.01 -2.07 -4.60
CA ASP A 259 18.63 -0.68 -4.93
C ASP A 259 17.36 -0.24 -4.19
N VAL A 260 16.46 -1.17 -3.90
CA VAL A 260 15.23 -0.92 -3.13
C VAL A 260 15.19 -1.82 -1.90
N PRO A 261 15.07 -1.24 -0.69
CA PRO A 261 15.11 -2.00 0.55
C PRO A 261 13.73 -2.54 0.90
N PHE A 262 13.64 -3.80 1.33
CA PHE A 262 12.38 -4.43 1.75
C PHE A 262 11.30 -4.44 0.66
N TYR A 263 10.24 -5.24 0.87
CA TYR A 263 9.15 -5.37 -0.12
C TYR A 263 8.36 -4.07 -0.33
N ASP A 264 8.43 -3.14 0.62
CA ASP A 264 7.67 -1.89 0.68
C ASP A 264 8.55 -0.64 0.57
N ALA A 265 9.83 -0.78 0.19
CA ALA A 265 10.77 0.33 0.03
C ALA A 265 11.04 1.13 1.33
N ARG A 266 10.92 0.52 2.52
CA ARG A 266 11.07 1.21 3.82
C ARG A 266 12.09 0.56 4.74
N ILE A 267 13.00 1.36 5.29
CA ILE A 267 13.86 0.94 6.40
C ILE A 267 13.17 1.19 7.77
N PRO A 268 13.53 0.47 8.84
CA PRO A 268 13.03 0.74 10.18
C PRO A 268 13.31 2.19 10.62
N ARG A 269 12.37 2.80 11.36
CA ARG A 269 12.51 4.20 11.82
C ARG A 269 13.76 4.41 12.67
N SER A 270 14.03 3.48 13.58
CA SER A 270 15.22 3.46 14.45
C SER A 270 16.54 3.42 13.66
N ASP A 271 16.54 2.90 12.43
CA ASP A 271 17.71 2.80 11.56
C ASP A 271 17.97 4.07 10.72
N ILE A 272 17.01 5.00 10.62
CA ILE A 272 17.14 6.19 9.77
C ILE A 272 18.40 6.99 10.11
N GLY A 273 18.66 7.22 11.40
CA GLY A 273 19.81 8.01 11.86
C GLY A 273 21.14 7.35 11.52
N SER A 274 21.26 6.03 11.72
CA SER A 274 22.48 5.28 11.40
C SER A 274 22.65 5.10 9.88
N PHE A 275 21.55 4.96 9.13
CA PHE A 275 21.55 4.84 7.68
C PHE A 275 22.02 6.13 6.99
N LYS A 276 21.52 7.31 7.42
CA LYS A 276 22.01 8.61 6.92
C LYS A 276 23.52 8.77 7.06
N LYS A 277 24.11 8.22 8.13
CA LYS A 277 25.55 8.30 8.39
C LYS A 277 26.35 7.38 7.47
N SER A 278 25.91 6.14 7.25
CA SER A 278 26.65 5.18 6.42
C SER A 278 26.39 5.34 4.91
N ASN A 279 25.23 5.87 4.53
CA ASN A 279 24.78 5.97 3.14
C ASN A 279 24.30 7.40 2.82
N PRO A 280 25.15 8.43 2.98
CA PRO A 280 24.73 9.84 2.90
C PRO A 280 24.23 10.28 1.52
N THR A 281 24.49 9.49 0.47
CA THR A 281 24.04 9.76 -0.91
C THR A 281 22.61 9.30 -1.19
N TYR A 282 22.04 8.46 -0.32
CA TYR A 282 20.69 7.93 -0.53
C TYR A 282 19.65 8.93 -0.04
N PRO A 283 18.65 9.27 -0.87
CA PRO A 283 17.54 10.11 -0.43
C PRO A 283 16.69 9.34 0.58
N ILE A 284 16.27 10.02 1.64
CA ILE A 284 15.26 9.52 2.57
C ILE A 284 14.03 10.40 2.41
N VAL A 285 12.96 9.77 1.95
CA VAL A 285 11.66 10.41 1.75
C VAL A 285 10.73 9.93 2.86
N PHE A 286 10.02 10.88 3.47
CA PHE A 286 8.92 10.60 4.36
C PHE A 286 7.63 10.79 3.59
N TRP A 287 6.68 9.87 3.74
CA TRP A 287 5.37 10.00 3.16
C TRP A 287 4.30 9.49 4.13
N ASP A 288 3.11 10.03 3.95
CA ASP A 288 1.93 9.62 4.70
C ASP A 288 1.48 8.24 4.25
N TRP A 289 1.49 7.28 5.17
CA TRP A 289 1.09 5.92 4.83
C TRP A 289 -0.42 5.74 4.99
N LEU A 290 -1.08 5.27 3.93
CA LEU A 290 -2.53 5.01 3.93
C LEU A 290 -2.88 3.67 4.56
N ALA A 291 -2.44 3.46 5.80
CA ALA A 291 -2.77 2.27 6.58
C ALA A 291 -3.30 2.68 7.95
N VAL A 292 -4.20 1.87 8.48
CA VAL A 292 -4.62 1.94 9.89
C VAL A 292 -3.99 0.79 10.66
N ARG A 293 -3.56 1.06 11.89
CA ARG A 293 -3.22 0.01 12.85
C ARG A 293 -4.49 -0.41 13.58
N SER A 294 -4.85 -1.69 13.46
CA SER A 294 -6.08 -2.22 14.03
C SER A 294 -5.86 -3.56 14.72
N LEU A 295 -6.58 -3.77 15.81
CA LEU A 295 -6.75 -5.08 16.43
C LEU A 295 -8.08 -5.67 15.97
N ALA A 296 -8.03 -6.79 15.25
CA ALA A 296 -9.23 -7.52 14.86
C ALA A 296 -9.78 -8.32 16.05
N MET A 297 -11.08 -8.22 16.30
CA MET A 297 -11.77 -8.93 17.38
C MET A 297 -12.93 -9.75 16.80
N ARG A 298 -13.07 -11.01 17.21
CA ARG A 298 -14.20 -11.89 16.83
C ARG A 298 -15.49 -11.43 17.52
N THR A 299 -16.19 -10.47 16.93
CA THR A 299 -17.43 -9.89 17.49
C THR A 299 -18.60 -10.86 17.57
N ASP A 300 -18.47 -12.03 16.95
CA ASP A 300 -19.43 -13.13 16.98
C ASP A 300 -19.18 -14.12 18.13
N LYS A 301 -18.07 -13.98 18.87
CA LYS A 301 -17.67 -14.90 19.94
C LYS A 301 -17.39 -14.16 21.25
N PRO A 302 -17.67 -14.77 22.41
CA PRO A 302 -17.14 -14.29 23.68
C PRO A 302 -15.61 -14.19 23.68
N PRO A 303 -15.02 -13.21 24.38
CA PRO A 303 -15.69 -12.13 25.11
C PRO A 303 -16.05 -10.92 24.23
N PHE A 304 -15.66 -10.92 22.95
CA PHE A 304 -15.73 -9.75 22.08
C PHE A 304 -17.12 -9.52 21.46
N ASN A 305 -18.08 -10.42 21.64
CA ASN A 305 -19.48 -10.18 21.34
C ASN A 305 -20.09 -9.10 22.24
N ASP A 306 -19.58 -8.89 23.45
CA ASP A 306 -19.96 -7.78 24.31
C ASP A 306 -19.23 -6.47 23.91
N VAL A 307 -20.01 -5.45 23.54
CA VAL A 307 -19.48 -4.13 23.16
C VAL A 307 -18.71 -3.43 24.28
N ARG A 308 -19.02 -3.71 25.54
CA ARG A 308 -18.33 -3.15 26.71
C ARG A 308 -16.89 -3.62 26.77
N VAL A 309 -16.63 -4.88 26.43
CA VAL A 309 -15.26 -5.43 26.33
C VAL A 309 -14.48 -4.68 25.25
N ARG A 310 -15.06 -4.50 24.04
CA ARG A 310 -14.39 -3.78 22.94
C ARG A 310 -14.11 -2.32 23.28
N ARG A 311 -15.05 -1.64 23.95
CA ARG A 311 -14.88 -0.27 24.46
C ARG A 311 -13.78 -0.19 25.51
N ALA A 312 -13.72 -1.15 26.44
CA ALA A 312 -12.66 -1.20 27.44
C ALA A 312 -11.26 -1.32 26.81
N PHE A 313 -11.10 -2.14 25.77
CA PHE A 313 -9.84 -2.25 25.03
C PHE A 313 -9.45 -0.93 24.39
N SER A 314 -10.40 -0.26 23.74
CA SER A 314 -10.14 1.04 23.11
C SER A 314 -9.73 2.12 24.13
N LEU A 315 -10.38 2.14 25.30
CA LEU A 315 -10.11 3.08 26.39
C LEU A 315 -8.78 2.81 27.12
N ALA A 316 -8.26 1.58 27.04
CA ALA A 316 -6.99 1.22 27.66
C ALA A 316 -5.78 1.88 26.96
N ILE A 317 -5.91 2.18 25.67
CA ILE A 317 -4.79 2.61 24.83
C ILE A 317 -4.62 4.13 24.92
N ASP A 318 -3.45 4.59 25.38
CA ASP A 318 -3.06 6.00 25.29
C ASP A 318 -2.46 6.28 23.90
N ARG A 319 -3.35 6.58 22.94
CA ARG A 319 -2.95 6.80 21.55
C ARG A 319 -2.08 8.04 21.35
N LYS A 320 -2.25 9.07 22.19
CA LYS A 320 -1.41 10.28 22.13
C LYS A 320 0.02 9.98 22.55
N LYS A 321 0.21 9.27 23.67
CA LYS A 321 1.55 8.81 24.06
C LYS A 321 2.12 7.81 23.07
N TRP A 322 1.28 6.94 22.50
CA TRP A 322 1.71 6.04 21.44
C TRP A 322 2.32 6.81 20.27
N VAL A 323 1.63 7.82 19.75
CA VAL A 323 2.16 8.64 18.65
C VAL A 323 3.40 9.42 19.08
N ALA A 324 3.36 10.09 20.23
CA ALA A 324 4.44 10.97 20.66
C ALA A 324 5.74 10.21 21.00
N GLN A 325 5.64 9.06 21.66
CA GLN A 325 6.80 8.36 22.22
C GLN A 325 7.24 7.16 21.37
N PHE A 326 6.29 6.36 20.89
CA PHE A 326 6.60 5.15 20.13
C PHE A 326 6.79 5.45 18.64
N LEU A 327 5.95 6.31 18.07
CA LEU A 327 6.09 6.75 16.67
C LEU A 327 6.93 8.02 16.52
N GLU A 328 7.53 8.52 17.60
CA GLU A 328 8.37 9.74 17.61
C GLU A 328 7.67 10.95 16.97
N GLY A 329 6.34 11.05 17.13
CA GLY A 329 5.51 12.10 16.53
C GLY A 329 5.20 11.91 15.04
N GLN A 330 5.64 10.83 14.40
CA GLN A 330 5.44 10.57 12.96
C GLN A 330 4.12 9.82 12.65
N GLY A 331 3.12 9.95 13.51
CA GLY A 331 1.81 9.33 13.36
C GLY A 331 0.68 10.36 13.43
N PHE A 332 -0.53 9.93 13.07
CA PHE A 332 -1.72 10.77 13.13
C PHE A 332 -2.53 10.48 14.39
N GLU A 333 -2.91 11.53 15.11
CA GLU A 333 -3.86 11.46 16.23
C GLU A 333 -5.33 11.37 15.75
N ASP A 334 -5.58 11.52 14.46
CA ASP A 334 -6.92 11.40 13.89
C ASP A 334 -7.28 9.94 13.58
N HIS A 335 -7.86 9.28 14.58
CA HIS A 335 -8.14 7.85 14.61
C HIS A 335 -9.38 7.42 13.82
N GLY A 336 -9.54 6.10 13.69
CA GLY A 336 -10.72 5.47 13.07
C GLY A 336 -10.35 4.54 11.92
N PRO A 337 -11.38 4.01 11.22
CA PRO A 337 -11.18 2.97 10.22
C PRO A 337 -10.63 3.48 8.90
N VAL A 338 -10.78 4.78 8.61
CA VAL A 338 -10.22 5.42 7.40
C VAL A 338 -8.88 6.08 7.74
N PRO A 339 -7.79 5.79 7.01
CA PRO A 339 -6.49 6.41 7.20
C PRO A 339 -6.56 7.94 7.21
N ALA A 340 -5.86 8.57 8.16
CA ALA A 340 -5.82 10.02 8.32
C ALA A 340 -5.55 10.83 7.03
N PRO A 341 -4.65 10.39 6.13
CA PRO A 341 -4.35 11.17 4.93
C PRO A 341 -5.44 11.07 3.83
N MET A 342 -6.42 10.16 3.94
CA MET A 342 -7.57 10.08 3.03
C MET A 342 -8.64 11.14 3.36
N ARG A 343 -8.27 12.41 3.27
CA ARG A 343 -9.07 13.55 3.76
C ARG A 343 -10.47 13.66 3.16
N GLU A 344 -10.65 13.25 1.90
CA GLU A 344 -11.95 13.30 1.21
C GLU A 344 -12.95 12.28 1.75
N TRP A 345 -12.46 11.14 2.25
CA TRP A 345 -13.28 10.00 2.69
C TRP A 345 -13.34 9.86 4.21
N LYS A 346 -12.44 10.53 4.91
CA LYS A 346 -12.31 10.43 6.35
C LYS A 346 -13.28 11.37 7.04
N LEU A 347 -14.05 10.81 7.96
CA LEU A 347 -14.72 11.57 9.00
C LEU A 347 -13.71 11.85 10.13
N PRO A 348 -13.42 13.11 10.49
CA PRO A 348 -12.50 13.43 11.58
C PRO A 348 -13.00 12.88 12.91
N THR A 349 -12.08 12.45 13.79
CA THR A 349 -12.42 11.84 15.09
C THR A 349 -13.37 12.71 15.93
N LYS A 350 -13.19 14.03 15.90
CA LYS A 350 -14.06 15.00 16.60
C LYS A 350 -15.53 14.95 16.16
N ASP A 351 -15.79 14.45 14.96
CA ASP A 351 -17.11 14.41 14.33
C ASP A 351 -17.78 13.03 14.50
N TYR A 352 -17.19 12.12 15.29
CA TYR A 352 -17.79 10.81 15.64
C TYR A 352 -18.92 10.89 16.67
N GLY A 353 -19.31 12.10 17.11
CA GLY A 353 -20.31 12.32 18.15
C GLY A 353 -19.95 11.60 19.45
N GLU A 354 -20.91 10.93 20.09
CA GLU A 354 -20.66 10.15 21.31
C GLU A 354 -19.64 9.02 21.13
N GLY A 355 -19.35 8.59 19.89
CA GLY A 355 -18.36 7.57 19.60
C GLY A 355 -16.94 8.00 19.98
N ALA A 356 -16.64 9.30 19.88
CA ALA A 356 -15.31 9.85 20.12
C ALA A 356 -14.78 9.55 21.53
N ARG A 357 -15.65 9.53 22.55
CA ARG A 357 -15.27 9.25 23.95
C ARG A 357 -14.63 7.88 24.14
N TRP A 358 -14.93 6.91 23.26
CA TRP A 358 -14.36 5.57 23.34
C TRP A 358 -12.94 5.50 22.78
N LEU A 359 -12.46 6.55 22.12
CA LEU A 359 -11.08 6.68 21.61
C LEU A 359 -10.16 7.43 22.56
N GLU A 360 -10.70 8.00 23.64
CA GLU A 360 -9.95 8.59 24.74
C GLU A 360 -9.21 7.53 25.56
N HIS A 361 -8.24 7.96 26.36
CA HIS A 361 -7.54 7.10 27.31
C HIS A 361 -8.19 7.19 28.70
N ASN A 362 -8.89 6.14 29.12
CA ASN A 362 -9.50 6.04 30.45
C ASN A 362 -9.46 4.61 31.01
N PRO A 363 -8.31 4.17 31.57
CA PRO A 363 -8.16 2.83 32.13
C PRO A 363 -9.11 2.52 33.29
N ALA A 364 -9.53 3.54 34.06
CA ALA A 364 -10.47 3.35 35.17
C ALA A 364 -11.86 2.96 34.66
N LEU A 365 -12.37 3.68 33.65
CA LEU A 365 -13.61 3.32 32.97
C LEU A 365 -13.50 1.97 32.26
N ALA A 366 -12.37 1.68 31.62
CA ALA A 366 -12.11 0.39 30.99
C ALA A 366 -12.25 -0.79 31.98
N LYS A 367 -11.63 -0.69 33.17
CA LYS A 367 -11.78 -1.71 34.24
C LYS A 367 -13.22 -1.90 34.68
N ARG A 368 -13.95 -0.79 34.86
CA ARG A 368 -15.36 -0.82 35.23
C ARG A 368 -16.20 -1.55 34.17
N LEU A 369 -15.99 -1.23 32.89
CA LEU A 369 -16.69 -1.88 31.78
C LEU A 369 -16.38 -3.38 31.70
N LEU A 370 -15.14 -3.80 31.97
CA LEU A 370 -14.79 -5.22 32.07
C LEU A 370 -15.51 -5.91 33.23
N ALA A 371 -15.54 -5.30 34.41
CA ALA A 371 -16.26 -5.84 35.57
C ALA A 371 -17.77 -5.98 35.29
N GLU A 372 -18.40 -4.96 34.70
CA GLU A 372 -19.81 -4.98 34.28
C GLU A 372 -20.08 -6.03 33.19
N ALA A 373 -19.09 -6.37 32.38
CA ALA A 373 -19.14 -7.43 31.39
C ALA A 373 -18.84 -8.84 31.95
N GLY A 374 -18.65 -8.97 33.27
CA GLY A 374 -18.40 -10.25 33.94
C GLY A 374 -16.93 -10.62 34.11
N PHE A 375 -16.01 -9.68 33.90
CA PHE A 375 -14.55 -9.87 34.03
C PHE A 375 -13.92 -8.96 35.11
N PRO A 376 -14.37 -9.01 36.38
CA PRO A 376 -13.89 -8.11 37.44
C PRO A 376 -12.41 -8.33 37.80
N HIS A 377 -11.86 -9.50 37.49
CA HIS A 377 -10.45 -9.84 37.67
C HIS A 377 -9.68 -9.88 36.34
N GLY A 378 -10.28 -9.33 35.27
CA GLY A 378 -9.71 -9.35 33.93
C GLY A 378 -9.79 -10.71 33.24
N MET A 379 -8.92 -10.94 32.26
CA MET A 379 -8.93 -12.14 31.43
C MET A 379 -7.57 -12.40 30.79
N LYS A 380 -7.35 -13.63 30.31
CA LYS A 380 -6.20 -13.99 29.46
C LYS A 380 -6.67 -14.18 28.03
N LEU A 381 -5.93 -13.63 27.09
CA LEU A 381 -6.24 -13.72 25.66
C LEU A 381 -4.99 -14.04 24.85
N LYS A 382 -5.21 -14.64 23.69
CA LYS A 382 -4.18 -14.84 22.67
C LYS A 382 -4.38 -13.83 21.55
N CYS A 383 -3.29 -13.24 21.05
CA CYS A 383 -3.28 -12.40 19.86
C CYS A 383 -2.37 -13.04 18.83
N THR A 384 -2.91 -13.45 17.69
CA THR A 384 -2.12 -13.99 16.58
C THR A 384 -1.47 -12.86 15.78
N HIS A 385 -0.24 -13.09 15.32
CA HIS A 385 0.54 -12.13 14.56
C HIS A 385 1.47 -12.85 13.58
N TRP A 386 1.69 -12.28 12.40
CA TRP A 386 2.74 -12.73 11.50
C TRP A 386 3.99 -11.83 11.63
N PRO A 387 5.14 -12.35 12.11
CA PRO A 387 6.33 -11.56 12.39
C PRO A 387 6.99 -10.93 11.14
N GLY A 388 6.66 -11.41 9.94
CA GLY A 388 7.24 -10.88 8.70
C GLY A 388 6.81 -9.45 8.36
N TYR A 389 5.78 -8.92 9.03
CA TYR A 389 5.42 -7.49 8.89
C TYR A 389 6.53 -6.55 9.37
N GLY A 390 7.45 -7.03 10.21
CA GLY A 390 8.61 -6.28 10.72
C GLY A 390 8.63 -6.24 12.25
N PRO A 391 9.81 -6.05 12.86
CA PRO A 391 9.97 -5.99 14.32
C PRO A 391 9.10 -4.90 14.96
N GLU A 392 8.86 -3.80 14.26
CA GLU A 392 8.03 -2.69 14.73
C GLU A 392 6.59 -3.12 15.08
N TYR A 393 6.05 -4.15 14.41
CA TYR A 393 4.72 -4.66 14.73
C TYR A 393 4.70 -5.49 16.01
N VAL A 394 5.77 -6.24 16.28
CA VAL A 394 5.91 -7.00 17.53
C VAL A 394 6.02 -6.03 18.70
N GLU A 395 6.86 -5.00 18.56
CA GLU A 395 6.99 -3.92 19.55
C GLU A 395 5.66 -3.19 19.80
N GLU A 396 4.89 -2.89 18.74
CA GLU A 396 3.53 -2.34 18.86
C GLU A 396 2.59 -3.28 19.64
N LEU A 397 2.67 -4.60 19.42
CA LEU A 397 1.85 -5.57 20.16
C LEU A 397 2.27 -5.72 21.63
N GLU A 398 3.55 -5.62 21.94
CA GLU A 398 4.06 -5.59 23.31
C GLU A 398 3.58 -4.33 24.05
N LEU A 399 3.58 -3.18 23.37
CA LEU A 399 3.04 -1.94 23.91
C LEU A 399 1.52 -2.04 24.14
N LEU A 400 0.78 -2.67 23.22
CA LEU A 400 -0.64 -2.99 23.43
C LEU A 400 -0.83 -3.88 24.65
N ALA A 401 -0.03 -4.94 24.81
CA ALA A 401 -0.09 -5.84 25.95
C ALA A 401 0.18 -5.10 27.27
N PHE A 402 1.11 -4.13 27.27
CA PHE A 402 1.36 -3.26 28.41
C PHE A 402 0.12 -2.46 28.82
N TYR A 403 -0.56 -1.80 27.87
CA TYR A 403 -1.79 -1.04 28.16
C TYR A 403 -2.92 -1.95 28.65
N LEU A 404 -3.12 -3.10 28.00
CA LEU A 404 -4.16 -4.06 28.37
C LEU A 404 -3.93 -4.68 29.75
N LYS A 405 -2.68 -4.93 30.14
CA LYS A 405 -2.33 -5.41 31.48
C LYS A 405 -2.78 -4.44 32.58
N GLN A 406 -2.75 -3.14 32.33
CA GLN A 406 -3.19 -2.14 33.31
C GLN A 406 -4.67 -2.26 33.64
N ILE A 407 -5.49 -2.84 32.75
CA ILE A 407 -6.93 -3.09 32.96
C ILE A 407 -7.23 -4.56 33.32
N GLY A 408 -6.20 -5.37 33.62
CA GLY A 408 -6.33 -6.77 34.01
C GLY A 408 -6.35 -7.77 32.85
N VAL A 409 -6.10 -7.33 31.62
CA VAL A 409 -6.06 -8.22 30.45
C VAL A 409 -4.63 -8.65 30.16
N GLU A 410 -4.35 -9.94 30.30
CA GLU A 410 -3.07 -10.55 29.92
C GLU A 410 -3.14 -11.00 28.47
N LEU A 411 -2.32 -10.40 27.59
CA LEU A 411 -2.25 -10.73 26.17
C LEU A 411 -1.02 -11.57 25.87
N SER A 412 -1.21 -12.80 25.40
CA SER A 412 -0.14 -13.65 24.88
C SER A 412 -0.04 -13.49 23.37
N ILE A 413 1.10 -13.00 22.88
CA ILE A 413 1.36 -12.87 21.44
C ILE A 413 1.76 -14.25 20.90
N VAL A 414 1.08 -14.68 19.84
CA VAL A 414 1.29 -15.97 19.18
C VAL A 414 1.71 -15.71 17.74
N ASN A 415 2.94 -16.10 17.40
CA ASN A 415 3.45 -15.98 16.05
C ASN A 415 2.88 -17.10 15.18
N GLU A 416 2.33 -16.72 14.03
CA GLU A 416 1.77 -17.63 13.03
C GLU A 416 2.56 -17.55 11.71
N GLU A 417 2.56 -18.66 10.96
CA GLU A 417 3.06 -18.69 9.58
C GLU A 417 2.11 -17.88 8.68
N TYR A 418 2.64 -17.19 7.66
CA TYR A 418 1.87 -16.23 6.86
C TYR A 418 0.66 -16.85 6.17
N GLY A 419 0.82 -18.03 5.58
CA GLY A 419 -0.25 -18.76 4.91
C GLY A 419 -1.39 -19.16 5.85
N ASN A 420 -1.10 -19.42 7.12
CA ASN A 420 -2.11 -19.66 8.16
C ASN A 420 -2.71 -18.36 8.68
N TYR A 421 -1.91 -17.31 8.84
CA TYR A 421 -2.34 -16.02 9.39
C TYR A 421 -3.41 -15.33 8.53
N ILE A 422 -3.33 -15.47 7.20
CA ILE A 422 -4.24 -14.81 6.26
C ILE A 422 -5.52 -15.60 5.93
N ARG A 423 -5.78 -16.72 6.64
CA ARG A 423 -6.91 -17.61 6.36
C ARG A 423 -8.08 -17.44 7.33
#